data_AF-A0A9D2RSR6-F1
#
_entry.id   AF-A0A9D2RSR6-F1
#
_cell.length_a   1.000
_cell.length_b   1.000
_cell.length_c   1.000
_cell.angle_alpha   90.00
_cell.angle_beta   90.00
_cell.angle_gamma   90.00
#
_symmetry.space_group_name_H-M   'P 1'
#
loop_
_entity.id
_entity.type
_entity.pdbx_description
1 polymer ?
#
loop_
_entity_poly.entity_id
_entity_poly.type
_entity_poly.pdbx_seq_one_letter_code
_entity_poly.pdbx_strand_id
1 'polypeptide(L)'
;MSFFTKSWKFDGVQAAFVMRGSQNGRYLVKFEREFASLEDIEGINWAQPAIEHTNPQCPDEFGLPAGYGFTVAGITYDSKTKSYTVELQVADQFLGDVTPYQEQIAQLESEAAEKDAAIAEKEAAIKALEAGGTAEAVKADLQAAYTEGVESNG
;
A
#
# COMPACT_ATOMS: atom_id res chain seq x y z
N MET A 1 -38.74 -11.31 15.88
CA MET A 1 -38.93 -9.86 15.64
C MET A 1 -37.56 -9.24 15.85
N SER A 2 -37.06 -8.52 14.84
CA SER A 2 -35.76 -7.85 14.91
C SER A 2 -35.79 -6.69 15.91
N PHE A 3 -34.74 -6.54 16.70
CA PHE A 3 -34.52 -5.38 17.57
C PHE A 3 -33.71 -4.27 16.89
N PHE A 4 -32.94 -4.60 15.87
CA PHE A 4 -31.98 -3.69 15.23
C PHE A 4 -32.04 -3.75 13.70
N THR A 5 -31.47 -2.73 13.06
CA THR A 5 -31.20 -2.70 11.62
C THR A 5 -30.16 -3.77 11.28
N LYS A 6 -30.21 -4.31 10.05
CA LYS A 6 -29.33 -5.37 9.54
C LYS A 6 -28.41 -4.81 8.47
N SER A 7 -27.37 -4.12 8.90
CA SER A 7 -26.57 -3.29 8.02
C SER A 7 -25.29 -3.94 7.52
N TRP A 8 -24.89 -5.07 8.12
CA TRP A 8 -23.58 -5.67 7.83
C TRP A 8 -23.65 -7.18 7.72
N LYS A 9 -22.80 -7.76 6.88
CA LYS A 9 -22.44 -9.17 6.93
C LYS A 9 -20.93 -9.33 7.03
N PHE A 10 -20.52 -10.32 7.82
CA PHE A 10 -19.14 -10.73 7.99
C PHE A 10 -19.04 -12.21 7.64
N ASP A 11 -18.32 -12.56 6.57
CA ASP A 11 -18.30 -13.91 6.01
C ASP A 11 -19.71 -14.50 5.77
N GLY A 12 -20.64 -13.63 5.35
CA GLY A 12 -22.05 -13.99 5.13
C GLY A 12 -22.92 -14.04 6.40
N VAL A 13 -22.33 -13.96 7.59
CA VAL A 13 -23.06 -13.94 8.87
C VAL A 13 -23.66 -12.56 9.10
N GLN A 14 -24.99 -12.52 9.31
CA GLN A 14 -25.72 -11.27 9.42
C GLN A 14 -25.48 -10.59 10.78
N ALA A 15 -24.91 -9.40 10.74
CA ALA A 15 -24.78 -8.49 11.87
C ALA A 15 -25.78 -7.34 11.77
N ALA A 16 -26.03 -6.71 12.91
CA ALA A 16 -26.87 -5.54 13.02
C ALA A 16 -26.12 -4.27 12.63
N PHE A 17 -25.19 -3.83 13.49
CA PHE A 17 -24.39 -2.62 13.32
C PHE A 17 -23.03 -2.75 14.00
N VAL A 18 -22.13 -1.84 13.66
CA VAL A 18 -20.80 -1.71 14.26
C VAL A 18 -20.75 -0.44 15.11
N MET A 19 -20.07 -0.49 16.25
CA MET A 19 -19.77 0.67 17.08
C MET A 19 -18.27 0.77 17.33
N ARG A 20 -17.82 1.99 17.62
CA ARG A 20 -16.46 2.22 18.14
C ARG A 20 -16.38 1.70 19.58
N GLY A 21 -15.33 0.95 19.88
CA GLY A 21 -14.99 0.55 21.24
C GLY A 21 -14.37 1.68 22.05
N SER A 22 -14.08 1.41 23.32
CA SER A 22 -13.55 2.40 24.27
C SER A 22 -12.09 2.81 24.00
N GLN A 23 -11.35 2.02 23.21
CA GLN A 23 -9.94 2.26 22.88
C GLN A 23 -9.74 2.35 21.36
N ASN A 24 -8.62 2.93 20.93
CA ASN A 24 -8.27 2.96 19.52
C ASN A 24 -8.06 1.55 18.98
N GLY A 25 -8.61 1.29 17.79
CA GLY A 25 -8.60 -0.05 17.19
C GLY A 25 -9.55 -1.05 17.85
N ARG A 26 -10.39 -0.62 18.81
CA ARG A 26 -11.48 -1.45 19.34
C ARG A 26 -12.77 -1.20 18.60
N TYR A 27 -13.46 -2.28 18.28
CA TYR A 27 -14.78 -2.26 17.65
C TYR A 27 -15.72 -3.21 18.37
N LEU A 28 -17.01 -2.88 18.35
CA LEU A 28 -18.07 -3.73 18.86
C LEU A 28 -19.00 -4.07 17.70
N VAL A 29 -19.20 -5.35 17.44
CA VAL A 29 -20.13 -5.84 16.41
C VAL A 29 -21.32 -6.50 17.09
N LYS A 30 -22.53 -6.04 16.76
CA LYS A 30 -23.77 -6.55 17.35
C LYS A 30 -24.43 -7.56 16.42
N PHE A 31 -24.77 -8.73 16.96
CA PHE A 31 -25.47 -9.80 16.24
C PHE A 31 -26.76 -10.15 16.98
N GLU A 32 -27.91 -10.15 16.31
CA GLU A 32 -29.12 -10.71 16.91
C GLU A 32 -29.13 -12.23 16.78
N ARG A 33 -29.45 -12.93 17.86
CA ARG A 33 -29.48 -14.41 17.90
C ARG A 33 -30.46 -15.01 16.90
N GLU A 34 -31.46 -14.24 16.46
CA GLU A 34 -32.42 -14.65 15.43
C GLU A 34 -31.75 -14.83 14.05
N PHE A 35 -30.60 -14.19 13.79
CA PHE A 35 -29.92 -14.21 12.48
C PHE A 35 -28.49 -14.76 12.50
N ALA A 36 -27.90 -14.90 13.68
CA ALA A 36 -26.59 -15.52 13.85
C ALA A 36 -26.53 -16.27 15.19
N SER A 37 -26.21 -17.56 15.14
CA SER A 37 -25.90 -18.34 16.33
C SER A 37 -24.49 -17.99 16.85
N LEU A 38 -24.17 -18.42 18.06
CA LEU A 38 -22.81 -18.25 18.59
C LEU A 38 -21.79 -19.00 17.72
N GLU A 39 -22.13 -20.18 17.24
CA GLU A 39 -21.28 -21.00 16.37
C GLU A 39 -21.02 -20.31 15.02
N ASP A 40 -22.04 -19.67 14.43
CA ASP A 40 -21.85 -18.87 13.21
C ASP A 40 -20.88 -17.71 13.45
N ILE A 41 -21.00 -17.02 14.59
CA ILE A 41 -20.15 -15.89 14.96
C ILE A 41 -18.69 -16.32 15.21
N GLU A 42 -18.50 -17.45 15.89
CA GLU A 42 -17.18 -18.04 16.14
C GLU A 42 -16.55 -18.61 14.87
N GLY A 43 -17.36 -18.97 13.87
CA GLY A 43 -16.93 -19.43 12.55
C GLY A 43 -16.48 -18.33 11.59
N ILE A 44 -16.70 -17.05 11.91
CA ILE A 44 -16.21 -15.91 11.10
C ILE A 44 -14.68 -15.90 11.14
N ASN A 45 -14.05 -15.77 9.98
CA ASN A 45 -12.61 -15.56 9.86
C ASN A 45 -12.25 -14.12 10.23
N TRP A 46 -12.23 -13.82 11.52
CA TRP A 46 -11.89 -12.49 12.02
C TRP A 46 -10.48 -12.03 11.61
N ALA A 47 -9.57 -12.95 11.31
CA ALA A 47 -8.25 -12.59 10.81
C ALA A 47 -8.31 -11.95 9.43
N GLN A 48 -9.28 -12.30 8.57
CA GLN A 48 -9.46 -11.68 7.26
C GLN A 48 -10.93 -11.78 6.82
N PRO A 49 -11.84 -11.01 7.46
CA PRO A 49 -13.27 -11.16 7.22
C PRO A 49 -13.66 -10.52 5.89
N ALA A 50 -14.53 -11.18 5.14
CA ALA A 50 -15.27 -10.56 4.06
C ALA A 50 -16.33 -9.64 4.67
N ILE A 51 -16.19 -8.32 4.46
CA ILE A 51 -17.08 -7.30 5.01
C ILE A 51 -18.03 -6.83 3.89
N GLU A 52 -19.33 -6.98 4.11
CA GLU A 52 -20.37 -6.51 3.20
C GLU A 52 -21.31 -5.55 3.93
N HIS A 53 -21.54 -4.36 3.37
CA HIS A 53 -22.57 -3.43 3.83
C HIS A 53 -23.88 -3.72 3.09
N THR A 54 -24.96 -3.97 3.84
CA THR A 54 -26.23 -4.46 3.30
C THR A 54 -27.37 -3.45 3.38
N ASN A 55 -27.13 -2.25 3.92
CA ASN A 55 -28.15 -1.22 4.14
C ASN A 55 -27.99 -0.03 3.17
N PRO A 56 -28.60 -0.07 1.96
CA PRO A 56 -28.43 0.98 0.95
C PRO A 56 -29.00 2.34 1.38
N GLN A 57 -29.84 2.39 2.42
CA GLN A 57 -30.42 3.62 2.94
C GLN A 57 -29.41 4.47 3.74
N CYS A 58 -28.28 3.89 4.17
CA CYS A 58 -27.24 4.59 4.93
C CYS A 58 -25.84 4.17 4.44
N PRO A 59 -25.40 4.62 3.25
CA PRO A 59 -24.14 4.18 2.64
C PRO A 59 -22.89 4.55 3.46
N ASP A 60 -22.97 5.62 4.26
CA ASP A 60 -21.88 6.10 5.12
C ASP A 60 -21.99 5.58 6.56
N GLU A 61 -22.71 4.48 6.78
CA GLU A 61 -22.85 3.87 8.10
C GLU A 61 -21.49 3.42 8.64
N PHE A 62 -21.27 3.61 9.94
CA PHE A 62 -20.03 3.19 10.58
C PHE A 62 -19.86 1.67 10.52
N GLY A 63 -18.71 1.21 10.02
CA GLY A 63 -18.38 -0.20 9.82
C GLY A 63 -16.98 -0.56 10.29
N LEU A 64 -16.63 -1.85 10.17
CA LEU A 64 -15.25 -2.29 10.32
C LEU A 64 -14.42 -1.77 9.13
N PRO A 65 -13.18 -1.32 9.36
CA PRO A 65 -12.32 -0.87 8.27
C PRO A 65 -11.99 -2.05 7.34
N ALA A 66 -12.22 -1.86 6.05
CA ALA A 66 -11.85 -2.84 5.03
C ALA A 66 -10.33 -3.06 4.97
N GLY A 67 -9.91 -4.28 4.65
CA GLY A 67 -8.48 -4.62 4.57
C GLY A 67 -7.81 -4.74 5.93
N TYR A 68 -8.55 -4.93 7.02
CA TYR A 68 -7.98 -5.25 8.33
C TYR A 68 -8.49 -6.59 8.83
N GLY A 69 -7.60 -7.28 9.54
CA GLY A 69 -7.92 -8.39 10.42
C GLY A 69 -8.17 -7.92 11.84
N PHE A 70 -8.79 -8.80 12.61
CA PHE A 70 -9.21 -8.57 13.97
C PHE A 70 -8.97 -9.80 14.84
N THR A 71 -8.72 -9.56 16.12
CA THR A 71 -8.78 -10.59 17.16
C THR A 71 -10.01 -10.38 18.01
N VAL A 72 -10.71 -11.46 18.35
CA VAL A 72 -11.84 -11.43 19.27
C VAL A 72 -11.30 -11.34 20.69
N ALA A 73 -11.64 -10.28 21.41
CA ALA A 73 -11.30 -10.14 22.82
C ALA A 73 -12.41 -10.59 23.77
N GLY A 74 -13.65 -10.65 23.29
CA GLY A 74 -14.76 -11.15 24.08
C GLY A 74 -16.04 -11.22 23.28
N ILE A 75 -16.93 -12.11 23.71
CA ILE A 75 -18.30 -12.18 23.22
C ILE A 75 -19.22 -12.15 24.43
N THR A 76 -20.15 -11.20 24.46
CA THR A 76 -21.13 -11.06 25.55
C THR A 76 -22.53 -11.25 25.02
N TYR A 77 -23.36 -12.01 25.74
CA TYR A 77 -24.77 -12.17 25.42
C TYR A 77 -25.67 -11.27 26.28
N ASP A 78 -26.59 -10.55 25.63
CA ASP A 78 -27.66 -9.81 26.29
C ASP A 78 -29.00 -10.52 26.02
N SER A 79 -29.59 -11.06 27.09
CA SER A 79 -30.86 -11.78 27.02
C SER A 79 -32.07 -10.90 26.75
N LYS A 80 -32.01 -9.59 27.08
CA LYS A 80 -33.13 -8.66 26.85
C LYS A 80 -33.34 -8.40 25.38
N THR A 81 -32.24 -8.18 24.65
CA THR A 81 -32.23 -7.95 23.20
C THR A 81 -31.94 -9.22 22.41
N LYS A 82 -31.75 -10.35 23.10
CA LYS A 82 -31.37 -11.66 22.54
C LYS A 82 -30.24 -11.52 21.52
N SER A 83 -29.16 -10.84 21.89
CA SER A 83 -28.08 -10.49 20.97
C SER A 83 -26.71 -10.74 21.57
N TYR A 84 -25.75 -11.05 20.71
CA TYR A 84 -24.33 -11.12 21.03
C TYR A 84 -23.64 -9.81 20.66
N THR A 85 -22.76 -9.33 21.53
CA THR A 85 -21.80 -8.28 21.21
C THR A 85 -20.42 -8.91 21.14
N VAL A 86 -19.78 -8.84 19.97
CA VAL A 86 -18.38 -9.25 19.78
C VAL A 86 -17.50 -8.03 19.93
N GLU A 87 -16.51 -8.10 20.82
CA GLU A 87 -15.48 -7.08 20.97
C GLU A 87 -14.23 -7.49 20.17
N LEU A 88 -13.82 -6.62 19.25
CA LEU A 88 -12.73 -6.85 18.32
C LEU A 88 -11.58 -5.87 18.60
N GLN A 89 -10.35 -6.35 18.49
CA GLN A 89 -9.13 -5.53 18.41
C GLN A 89 -8.57 -5.65 17.00
N VAL A 90 -8.30 -4.52 16.35
CA VAL A 90 -7.54 -4.48 15.08
C VAL A 90 -6.21 -5.22 15.26
N ALA A 91 -5.93 -6.11 14.30
CA ALA A 91 -4.70 -6.86 14.19
C ALA A 91 -3.97 -6.46 12.89
N ASP A 92 -3.63 -7.43 12.03
CA ASP A 92 -2.87 -7.18 10.81
C ASP A 92 -3.70 -6.46 9.74
N GLN A 93 -3.01 -5.70 8.89
CA GLN A 93 -3.59 -5.07 7.70
C GLN A 93 -3.32 -5.93 6.47
N PHE A 94 -4.36 -6.17 5.67
CA PHE A 94 -4.32 -6.86 4.39
C PHE A 94 -4.47 -5.84 3.26
N LEU A 95 -3.39 -5.63 2.53
CA LEU A 95 -3.33 -4.66 1.41
C LEU A 95 -3.91 -5.21 0.10
N GLY A 96 -4.49 -6.42 0.13
CA GLY A 96 -4.98 -7.11 -1.06
C GLY A 96 -3.85 -7.67 -1.93
N ASP A 97 -4.11 -7.79 -3.23
CA ASP A 97 -3.09 -8.18 -4.20
C ASP A 97 -2.13 -7.01 -4.47
N VAL A 98 -0.90 -7.15 -3.98
CA VAL A 98 0.16 -6.16 -4.14
C VAL A 98 1.10 -6.46 -5.31
N THR A 99 0.84 -7.52 -6.08
CA THR A 99 1.68 -7.95 -7.21
C THR A 99 1.94 -6.83 -8.23
N PRO A 100 0.94 -6.03 -8.65
CA PRO A 100 1.18 -4.96 -9.63
C PRO A 100 2.17 -3.90 -9.13
N TYR A 101 2.16 -3.61 -7.84
CA TYR A 101 3.10 -2.68 -7.24
C TYR A 101 4.50 -3.27 -7.16
N GLN A 102 4.62 -4.57 -6.87
CA GLN A 102 5.91 -5.27 -6.87
C GLN A 102 6.53 -5.31 -8.28
N GLU A 103 5.73 -5.56 -9.31
CA GLU A 103 6.15 -5.51 -10.71
C GLU A 103 6.62 -4.10 -11.10
N GLN A 104 5.87 -3.07 -10.69
CA GLN A 104 6.24 -1.67 -10.94
C GLN A 104 7.58 -1.31 -10.26
N ILE A 105 7.80 -1.75 -9.02
CA ILE A 105 9.06 -1.53 -8.31
C ILE A 105 10.21 -2.20 -9.06
N ALA A 106 10.06 -3.47 -9.45
CA ALA A 106 11.09 -4.19 -10.18
C ALA A 106 11.43 -3.53 -11.53
N GLN A 107 10.43 -3.02 -12.25
CA GLN A 107 10.66 -2.26 -13.48
C GLN A 107 11.45 -0.97 -13.20
N LEU A 108 11.05 -0.19 -12.19
CA LEU A 108 11.73 1.05 -11.82
C LEU A 108 13.17 0.81 -11.38
N GLU A 109 13.44 -0.27 -10.64
CA GLU A 109 14.79 -0.67 -10.25
C GLU A 109 15.65 -1.03 -11.46
N SER A 110 15.10 -1.74 -12.45
CA SER A 110 15.81 -2.05 -13.71
C SER A 110 16.13 -0.78 -14.50
N GLU A 111 15.16 0.12 -14.67
CA GLU A 111 15.37 1.39 -15.37
C GLU A 111 16.39 2.29 -14.68
N ALA A 112 16.43 2.28 -13.34
CA ALA A 112 17.42 3.01 -12.57
C ALA A 112 18.83 2.45 -12.79
N ALA A 113 19.00 1.13 -12.73
CA ALA A 113 20.27 0.46 -12.98
C ALA A 113 20.80 0.72 -14.41
N GLU A 114 19.93 0.70 -15.42
CA GLU A 114 20.29 1.04 -16.80
C GLU A 114 20.77 2.50 -16.93
N LYS A 115 20.06 3.44 -16.29
CA LYS A 115 20.45 4.86 -16.30
C LYS A 115 21.78 5.10 -15.61
N ASP A 116 22.03 4.44 -14.47
CA ASP A 116 23.30 4.56 -13.74
C ASP A 116 24.47 4.04 -14.56
N ALA A 117 24.29 2.90 -15.25
CA ALA A 117 25.31 2.37 -16.17
C ALA A 117 25.60 3.35 -17.32
N ALA A 118 24.56 3.91 -17.93
CA ALA A 118 24.71 4.88 -19.02
C ALA A 118 25.37 6.20 -18.55
N ILE A 119 25.11 6.65 -17.32
CA ILE A 119 25.79 7.81 -16.73
C ILE A 119 27.27 7.49 -16.52
N ALA A 120 27.60 6.34 -15.93
CA ALA A 120 28.99 5.94 -15.72
C ALA A 120 29.78 5.84 -17.04
N GLU A 121 29.16 5.30 -18.09
CA GLU A 121 29.76 5.24 -19.43
C GLU A 121 29.99 6.65 -20.00
N LYS A 122 29.00 7.55 -19.90
CA LYS A 122 29.15 8.94 -20.35
C LYS A 122 30.21 9.69 -19.57
N GLU A 123 30.29 9.51 -18.25
CA GLU A 123 31.33 10.10 -17.42
C GLU A 123 32.74 9.61 -17.81
N ALA A 124 32.88 8.31 -18.09
CA ALA A 124 34.14 7.74 -18.58
C ALA A 124 34.51 8.31 -19.96
N ALA A 125 33.54 8.42 -20.87
CA ALA A 125 33.74 9.00 -22.20
C ALA A 125 34.13 10.49 -22.14
N ILE A 126 33.49 11.27 -21.26
CA ILE A 126 33.85 12.67 -21.01
C ILE A 126 35.29 12.77 -20.51
N LYS A 127 35.68 11.97 -19.50
CA LYS A 127 37.07 11.96 -19.01
C LYS A 127 38.08 11.58 -20.08
N ALA A 128 37.75 10.62 -20.94
CA ALA A 128 38.61 10.22 -22.06
C ALA A 128 38.75 11.33 -23.11
N LEU A 129 37.66 12.03 -23.46
CA LEU A 129 37.66 13.18 -24.35
C LEU A 129 38.45 14.35 -23.77
N GLU A 130 38.29 14.63 -22.48
CA GLU A 130 39.08 15.66 -21.77
C GLU A 130 40.58 15.31 -21.77
N ALA A 131 40.94 14.04 -21.52
CA ALA A 131 42.33 13.58 -21.58
C ALA A 131 42.91 13.64 -23.02
N GLY A 132 42.14 13.25 -24.03
CA GLY A 132 42.56 13.31 -25.44
C GLY A 132 42.58 14.73 -26.01
N GLY A 133 41.74 15.63 -25.47
CA GLY A 133 41.68 17.04 -25.84
C GLY A 133 42.64 17.94 -25.06
N THR A 134 43.39 17.42 -24.08
CA THR A 134 44.27 18.25 -23.25
C THR A 134 45.70 18.36 -23.79
N ALA A 135 46.15 19.62 -23.83
CA ALA A 135 47.52 20.14 -23.86
C ALA A 135 48.39 19.89 -25.10
N GLU A 136 48.68 18.65 -25.51
CA GLU A 136 49.68 18.41 -26.58
C GLU A 136 49.17 18.74 -27.97
N ALA A 137 47.94 18.35 -28.30
CA ALA A 137 47.34 18.67 -29.60
C ALA A 137 47.16 20.18 -29.78
N VAL A 138 46.69 20.87 -28.75
CA VAL A 138 46.52 22.33 -28.76
C VAL A 138 47.88 23.05 -28.81
N LYS A 139 48.92 22.56 -28.12
CA LYS A 139 50.29 23.11 -28.24
C LYS A 139 50.87 22.91 -29.63
N ALA A 140 50.68 21.73 -30.23
CA ALA A 140 51.19 21.41 -31.54
C ALA A 140 50.52 22.29 -32.62
N ASP A 141 49.19 22.44 -32.56
CA ASP A 141 48.45 23.31 -33.47
C ASP A 141 48.84 24.79 -33.29
N LEU A 142 49.06 25.23 -32.05
CA LEU A 142 49.50 26.60 -31.77
C LEU A 142 50.94 26.86 -32.28
N GLN A 143 51.84 25.88 -32.15
CA GLN A 143 53.20 25.98 -32.71
C GLN A 143 53.20 25.95 -34.23
N ALA A 144 52.37 25.10 -34.85
CA ALA A 144 52.23 25.04 -36.29
C ALA A 144 51.71 26.37 -36.87
N ALA A 145 50.64 26.91 -36.29
CA ALA A 145 50.07 28.20 -36.70
C ALA A 145 51.04 29.38 -36.49
N TYR A 146 51.85 29.36 -35.42
CA TYR A 146 52.88 30.37 -35.20
C TYR A 146 53.99 30.30 -36.25
N THR A 147 54.45 29.10 -36.60
CA THR A 147 55.52 28.91 -37.59
C THR A 147 55.07 29.37 -38.99
N GLU A 148 53.85 29.00 -39.40
CA GLU A 148 53.27 29.40 -40.69
C GLU A 148 53.06 30.93 -40.79
N GLY A 149 52.60 31.57 -39.71
CA GLY A 149 52.42 33.02 -39.67
C GLY A 149 53.73 33.82 -39.69
N VAL A 150 54.84 33.24 -39.22
CA VAL A 150 56.17 33.87 -39.25
C VAL A 150 56.79 33.77 -40.66
N GLU A 151 56.65 32.64 -41.36
CA GLU A 151 57.17 32.49 -42.72
C GLU A 151 56.33 33.23 -43.78
N SER A 152 55.04 33.44 -43.54
CA SER A 152 54.17 34.20 -44.46
C SER A 152 54.35 35.72 -44.43
N ASN A 153 55.05 36.27 -43.41
CA ASN A 153 55.22 37.72 -43.20
C ASN A 153 56.70 38.18 -43.25
N GLY A 154 57.62 37.29 -43.62
CA GLY A 154 59.06 37.54 -43.76
C GLY A 154 59.51 37.81 -45.19
#